data_AF-A0A524CQF0-F1
#
_entry.id   AF-A0A524CQF0-F1
#
_cell.length_a   1.000
_cell.length_b   1.000
_cell.length_c   1.000
_cell.angle_alpha   90.00
_cell.angle_beta   90.00
_cell.angle_gamma   90.00
#
_symmetry.space_group_name_H-M   'P 1'
#
loop_
_entity.id
_entity.type
_entity.pdbx_description
1 polymer ?
#
loop_
_entity_poly.entity_id
_entity_poly.type
_entity_poly.pdbx_seq_one_letter_code
_entity_poly.pdbx_strand_id
1 'polypeptide(L)'
;MKKVEKNSNKITLLLGIWMISIILMGISISAIAQSSSYMMRADRSTTIFNLEEYNEDAWKDTIGTETDPEELFGGEGDQEGAQSKITIRSISESEWSTYDMFTNLFDVLDSMSNEQLQLFIMQANFTEEEINEQYPNEYEVWSVLLAKWDFTTEEIEEDSDEPDEYIPVFKDPENILEILGDYNEWLAKANPVIMMMGLDPFPVMSGEELMWQLLLEGTPIPSPFEDYLKDITEELDCDCMEVEGNTLIVERTGKENYTIEIEFNDRGLQGIIEVKDENDKIIYRITSSDTVTVPFIILTIGIIITVATVSIIVWKKKKKKEMDLKQLKAADLQELKSKA
;
A
#
# COMPACT_ATOMS: atom_id res chain seq x y z
N MET A 1 29.21 33.63 -44.67
CA MET A 1 27.99 33.46 -43.84
C MET A 1 27.09 32.41 -44.49
N LYS A 2 27.04 31.16 -44.01
CA LYS A 2 26.04 30.11 -44.40
C LYS A 2 26.32 28.76 -43.68
N LYS A 3 26.44 28.75 -42.34
CA LYS A 3 26.70 27.49 -41.59
C LYS A 3 25.91 27.29 -40.29
N VAL A 4 24.99 28.20 -39.96
CA VAL A 4 24.25 28.15 -38.68
C VAL A 4 22.84 27.58 -38.80
N GLU A 5 22.22 27.58 -39.98
CA GLU A 5 20.82 27.09 -40.15
C GLU A 5 20.67 25.56 -40.13
N LYS A 6 21.72 24.78 -40.38
CA LYS A 6 21.58 23.33 -40.60
C LYS A 6 21.34 22.50 -39.32
N ASN A 7 21.62 23.04 -38.13
CA ASN A 7 21.47 22.29 -36.87
C ASN A 7 20.12 22.49 -36.16
N SER A 8 19.36 23.55 -36.48
CA SER A 8 18.05 23.80 -35.86
C SER A 8 17.05 22.70 -36.20
N ASN A 9 17.02 22.28 -37.46
CA ASN A 9 16.03 21.31 -37.95
C ASN A 9 16.23 19.90 -37.37
N LYS A 10 17.45 19.54 -36.94
CA LYS A 10 17.71 18.24 -36.32
C LYS A 10 17.16 18.14 -34.90
N ILE A 11 17.19 19.24 -34.15
CA ILE A 11 16.68 19.29 -32.78
C ILE A 11 15.15 19.25 -32.78
N THR A 12 14.50 19.98 -33.69
CA THR A 12 13.04 19.95 -33.86
C THR A 12 12.53 18.57 -34.29
N LEU A 13 13.27 17.87 -35.17
CA LEU A 13 12.94 16.51 -35.59
C LEU A 13 13.04 15.51 -34.43
N LEU A 14 14.10 15.59 -33.62
CA LEU A 14 14.29 14.72 -32.45
C LEU A 14 13.20 14.94 -31.38
N LEU A 15 12.83 16.19 -31.12
CA LEU A 15 11.72 16.52 -30.20
C LEU A 15 10.37 16.01 -30.73
N GLY A 16 10.13 16.11 -32.04
CA GLY A 16 8.92 15.57 -32.66
C GLY A 16 8.82 14.05 -32.53
N ILE A 17 9.92 13.32 -32.74
CA ILE A 17 9.97 11.86 -32.59
C ILE A 17 9.75 11.46 -31.13
N TRP A 18 10.35 12.17 -30.17
CA TRP A 18 10.18 11.89 -28.75
C TRP A 18 8.73 12.11 -28.27
N MET A 19 8.09 13.20 -28.71
CA MET A 19 6.67 13.47 -28.43
C MET A 19 5.74 12.40 -29.02
N ILE A 20 5.99 11.95 -30.24
CA ILE A 20 5.18 10.91 -30.89
C ILE A 20 5.36 9.56 -30.17
N SER A 21 6.57 9.22 -29.71
CA SER A 21 6.80 8.00 -28.91
C SER A 21 6.03 8.02 -27.59
N ILE A 22 5.94 9.16 -26.90
CA ILE A 22 5.16 9.29 -25.65
C ILE A 22 3.66 9.12 -25.92
N ILE A 23 3.16 9.74 -26.98
CA ILE A 23 1.74 9.64 -27.37
C ILE A 23 1.39 8.19 -27.76
N LEU A 24 2.26 7.51 -28.52
CA LEU A 24 2.04 6.13 -28.94
C LEU A 24 2.12 5.12 -27.77
N MET A 25 2.97 5.39 -26.77
CA MET A 25 2.97 4.60 -25.53
C MET A 25 1.66 4.76 -24.74
N GLY A 26 1.03 5.93 -24.78
CA GLY A 26 -0.25 6.18 -24.09
C GLY A 26 -1.50 5.58 -24.77
N ILE A 27 -1.45 5.20 -26.05
CA ILE A 27 -2.63 4.74 -26.82
C ILE A 27 -2.76 3.20 -26.83
N SER A 28 -1.83 2.46 -26.22
CA SER A 28 -1.78 0.99 -26.31
C SER A 28 -2.62 0.24 -25.26
N ILE A 29 -3.53 0.90 -24.54
CA ILE A 29 -4.41 0.23 -23.57
C ILE A 29 -5.72 -0.14 -24.28
N SER A 30 -5.81 -1.37 -24.76
CA SER A 30 -7.07 -2.07 -25.12
C SER A 30 -7.16 -3.27 -24.18
N ALA A 31 -8.28 -3.76 -23.66
CA ALA A 31 -9.69 -3.53 -23.90
C ALA A 31 -10.44 -3.72 -22.57
N ILE A 32 -11.66 -3.16 -22.50
CA ILE A 32 -12.58 -3.25 -21.37
C ILE A 32 -13.10 -4.69 -21.30
N ALA A 33 -12.50 -5.51 -20.43
CA ALA A 33 -13.25 -6.57 -19.77
C ALA A 33 -14.22 -5.89 -18.80
N GLN A 34 -15.35 -6.52 -18.51
CA GLN A 34 -16.30 -6.03 -17.50
C GLN A 34 -15.64 -6.24 -16.12
N SER A 35 -14.66 -5.39 -15.81
CA SER A 35 -13.96 -5.37 -14.53
C SER A 35 -14.98 -5.01 -13.45
N SER A 36 -14.79 -5.51 -12.24
CA SER A 36 -15.41 -4.92 -11.06
C SER A 36 -15.28 -3.38 -11.13
N SER A 37 -16.26 -2.67 -10.56
CA SER A 37 -16.18 -1.21 -10.41
C SER A 37 -14.97 -0.79 -9.58
N TYR A 38 -14.42 -1.75 -8.82
CA TYR A 38 -13.27 -1.62 -7.97
C TYR A 38 -11.96 -1.83 -8.71
N MET A 39 -10.95 -1.05 -8.36
CA MET A 39 -9.61 -1.17 -8.91
C MET A 39 -8.58 -1.00 -7.79
N MET A 40 -7.65 -1.96 -7.72
CA MET A 40 -6.45 -1.80 -6.91
C MET A 40 -5.59 -0.67 -7.47
N ARG A 41 -5.42 0.38 -6.66
CA ARG A 41 -4.56 1.54 -6.99
C ARG A 41 -3.14 1.41 -6.47
N ALA A 42 -2.89 0.41 -5.65
CA ALA A 42 -1.59 0.25 -5.07
C ALA A 42 -0.62 -0.13 -6.19
N ASP A 43 0.27 0.78 -6.56
CA ASP A 43 1.44 0.44 -7.37
C ASP A 43 2.49 -0.18 -6.45
N ARG A 44 3.58 -0.73 -7.01
CA ARG A 44 4.76 -1.06 -6.20
C ARG A 44 5.19 0.15 -5.40
N SER A 45 5.05 0.10 -4.09
CA SER A 45 5.35 1.21 -3.21
C SER A 45 5.82 0.77 -1.85
N THR A 46 6.58 1.65 -1.22
CA THR A 46 7.00 1.53 0.16
C THR A 46 6.40 2.66 0.98
N THR A 47 5.71 2.28 2.05
CA THR A 47 5.08 3.15 3.02
C THR A 47 5.81 2.96 4.34
N ILE A 48 6.22 4.07 4.96
CA ILE A 48 6.88 4.08 6.27
C ILE A 48 5.87 4.58 7.29
N PHE A 49 5.61 3.78 8.30
CA PHE A 49 4.74 4.12 9.42
C PHE A 49 5.59 4.65 10.58
N ASN A 50 5.05 5.61 11.30
CA ASN A 50 5.69 6.24 12.46
C ASN A 50 4.69 6.23 13.61
N LEU A 51 5.11 5.70 14.75
CA LEU A 51 4.36 5.82 15.99
C LEU A 51 4.56 7.23 16.56
N GLU A 52 3.58 8.10 16.41
CA GLU A 52 3.68 9.51 16.83
C GLU A 52 3.29 9.74 18.30
N GLU A 53 2.32 8.96 18.80
CA GLU A 53 1.78 9.12 20.14
C GLU A 53 1.42 7.75 20.72
N TYR A 54 1.83 7.50 21.96
CA TYR A 54 1.37 6.36 22.74
C TYR A 54 1.33 6.70 24.24
N ASN A 55 0.14 6.56 24.82
CA ASN A 55 -0.09 6.75 26.24
C ASN A 55 -0.38 5.41 26.92
N GLU A 56 0.66 4.76 27.43
CA GLU A 56 0.58 3.44 28.09
C GLU A 56 -0.46 3.38 29.21
N ASP A 57 -0.51 4.39 30.09
CA ASP A 57 -1.48 4.43 31.19
C ASP A 57 -2.91 4.51 30.65
N ALA A 58 -3.18 5.39 29.68
CA ALA A 58 -4.50 5.55 29.09
C ALA A 58 -4.90 4.31 28.27
N TRP A 59 -3.96 3.67 27.58
CA TRP A 59 -4.19 2.40 26.89
C TRP A 59 -4.63 1.31 27.86
N LYS A 60 -3.89 1.14 28.96
CA LYS A 60 -4.20 0.13 29.98
C LYS A 60 -5.53 0.40 30.69
N ASP A 61 -5.90 1.66 30.86
CA ASP A 61 -7.16 2.06 31.48
C ASP A 61 -8.35 1.88 30.50
N THR A 62 -8.16 2.13 29.21
CA THR A 62 -9.20 2.09 28.17
C THR A 62 -9.38 0.69 27.57
N ILE A 63 -8.31 0.10 27.02
CA ILE A 63 -8.34 -1.16 26.29
C ILE A 63 -8.15 -2.32 27.27
N GLY A 64 -7.08 -2.29 28.06
CA GLY A 64 -6.76 -3.33 29.02
C GLY A 64 -5.27 -3.69 29.01
N THR A 65 -4.93 -4.75 29.75
CA THR A 65 -3.54 -5.26 29.84
C THR A 65 -3.35 -6.58 29.09
N GLU A 66 -4.42 -7.09 28.47
CA GLU A 66 -4.39 -8.34 27.68
C GLU A 66 -4.17 -8.09 26.19
N THR A 67 -4.02 -6.82 25.80
CA THR A 67 -3.78 -6.41 24.42
C THR A 67 -2.72 -5.31 24.46
N ASP A 68 -1.55 -5.59 23.92
CA ASP A 68 -0.43 -4.66 23.85
C ASP A 68 -0.24 -4.17 22.40
N PRO A 69 0.06 -2.89 22.14
CA PRO A 69 0.44 -2.44 20.80
C PRO A 69 1.59 -3.25 20.18
N GLU A 70 2.54 -3.75 20.97
CA GLU A 70 3.60 -4.66 20.48
C GLU A 70 3.00 -5.95 19.88
N GLU A 71 1.94 -6.50 20.48
CA GLU A 71 1.28 -7.71 19.99
C GLU A 71 0.42 -7.44 18.74
N LEU A 72 -0.17 -6.25 18.62
CA LEU A 72 -1.03 -5.90 17.49
C LEU A 72 -0.26 -5.45 16.25
N PHE A 73 0.87 -4.77 16.45
CA PHE A 73 1.60 -4.09 15.36
C PHE A 73 3.04 -4.58 15.19
N GLY A 74 3.51 -5.47 16.07
CA GLY A 74 4.85 -6.06 16.03
C GLY A 74 5.97 -5.14 16.56
N GLY A 75 7.06 -5.75 17.00
CA GLY A 75 8.28 -5.07 17.46
C GLY A 75 8.05 -4.01 18.54
N GLU A 76 8.73 -2.87 18.40
CA GLU A 76 8.64 -1.73 19.32
C GLU A 76 7.39 -0.86 19.07
N GLY A 77 6.25 -1.51 18.76
CA GLY A 77 4.95 -0.89 18.47
C GLY A 77 4.32 -0.13 19.63
N ASP A 78 4.99 -0.11 20.78
CA ASP A 78 4.67 0.59 22.02
C ASP A 78 5.68 1.71 22.36
N GLN A 79 6.60 2.07 21.45
CA GLN A 79 7.60 3.11 21.68
C GLN A 79 7.42 4.32 20.75
N GLU A 80 7.08 5.48 21.33
CA GLU A 80 6.98 6.73 20.56
C GLU A 80 8.27 7.02 19.75
N GLY A 81 8.09 7.29 18.46
CA GLY A 81 9.17 7.50 17.50
C GLY A 81 9.67 6.23 16.80
N ALA A 82 9.18 5.04 17.17
CA ALA A 82 9.43 3.82 16.41
C ALA A 82 8.83 3.92 14.99
N GLN A 83 9.49 3.27 14.05
CA GLN A 83 9.10 3.25 12.64
C GLN A 83 8.95 1.82 12.16
N SER A 84 7.96 1.57 11.31
CA SER A 84 7.79 0.31 10.59
C SER A 84 7.73 0.57 9.08
N LYS A 85 7.84 -0.48 8.27
CA LYS A 85 7.87 -0.36 6.81
C LYS A 85 7.01 -1.45 6.21
N ILE A 86 6.17 -1.09 5.25
CA ILE A 86 5.47 -2.05 4.40
C ILE A 86 5.81 -1.75 2.95
N THR A 87 6.15 -2.79 2.19
CA THR A 87 6.43 -2.69 0.75
C THR A 87 5.54 -3.62 -0.04
N ILE A 88 4.73 -3.06 -0.93
CA ILE A 88 4.03 -3.82 -1.97
C ILE A 88 5.03 -4.18 -3.07
N ARG A 89 5.37 -5.46 -3.17
CA ARG A 89 6.32 -5.99 -4.16
C ARG A 89 5.65 -6.29 -5.50
N SER A 90 4.41 -6.77 -5.49
CA SER A 90 3.64 -6.99 -6.71
C SER A 90 2.16 -7.12 -6.44
N ILE A 91 1.36 -6.81 -7.45
CA ILE A 91 -0.07 -7.12 -7.49
C ILE A 91 -0.33 -7.89 -8.78
N SER A 92 -1.01 -9.01 -8.65
CA SER A 92 -1.47 -9.81 -9.78
C SER A 92 -2.92 -10.18 -9.59
N GLU A 93 -3.64 -10.29 -10.70
CA GLU A 93 -4.96 -10.93 -10.67
C GLU A 93 -4.76 -12.45 -10.63
N SER A 94 -5.48 -13.10 -9.73
CA SER A 94 -5.44 -14.55 -9.54
C SER A 94 -6.85 -15.07 -9.25
N GLU A 95 -7.02 -16.37 -9.43
CA GLU A 95 -8.18 -17.12 -8.94
C GLU A 95 -7.69 -17.98 -7.78
N TRP A 96 -8.39 -17.91 -6.65
CA TRP A 96 -8.07 -18.65 -5.44
C TRP A 96 -9.21 -19.61 -5.12
N SER A 97 -8.89 -20.84 -4.75
CA SER A 97 -9.86 -21.83 -4.31
C SER A 97 -10.26 -21.60 -2.84
N THR A 98 -11.33 -22.24 -2.37
CA THR A 98 -11.68 -22.24 -0.94
C THR A 98 -10.55 -22.78 -0.06
N TYR A 99 -9.81 -23.79 -0.53
CA TYR A 99 -8.63 -24.27 0.17
C TYR A 99 -7.57 -23.18 0.36
N ASP A 100 -7.23 -22.45 -0.72
CA ASP A 100 -6.25 -21.36 -0.66
C ASP A 100 -6.68 -20.28 0.34
N MET A 101 -7.96 -19.90 0.30
CA MET A 101 -8.54 -18.94 1.23
C MET A 101 -8.48 -19.41 2.69
N PHE A 102 -8.82 -20.67 2.97
CA PHE A 102 -8.71 -21.21 4.33
C PHE A 102 -7.27 -21.19 4.82
N THR A 103 -6.31 -21.60 3.98
CA THR A 103 -4.89 -21.57 4.37
C THR A 103 -4.42 -20.16 4.70
N ASN A 104 -4.86 -19.16 3.93
CA ASN A 104 -4.55 -17.76 4.23
C ASN A 104 -5.23 -17.27 5.50
N LEU A 105 -6.50 -17.63 5.76
CA LEU A 105 -7.18 -17.28 7.01
C LEU A 105 -6.48 -17.87 8.24
N PHE A 106 -5.93 -19.09 8.16
CA PHE A 106 -5.19 -19.66 9.30
C PHE A 106 -3.90 -18.91 9.61
N ASP A 107 -3.22 -18.43 8.56
CA ASP A 107 -2.00 -17.63 8.63
C ASP A 107 -2.33 -16.27 9.27
N VAL A 108 -3.36 -15.57 8.76
CA VAL A 108 -3.85 -14.29 9.29
C VAL A 108 -4.25 -14.38 10.76
N LEU A 109 -4.80 -15.51 11.20
CA LEU A 109 -5.21 -15.70 12.59
C LEU A 109 -4.06 -16.05 13.55
N ASP A 110 -2.83 -16.24 13.05
CA ASP A 110 -1.67 -16.80 13.77
C ASP A 110 -2.05 -17.98 14.67
N SER A 111 -3.03 -18.76 14.21
CA SER A 111 -3.73 -19.71 15.06
C SER A 111 -2.97 -21.03 15.19
N MET A 112 -2.04 -21.28 14.26
CA MET A 112 -1.33 -22.55 14.14
C MET A 112 -0.09 -22.39 13.27
N SER A 113 1.03 -22.99 13.66
CA SER A 113 2.21 -23.00 12.78
C SER A 113 1.93 -23.79 11.51
N ASN A 114 2.60 -23.43 10.41
CA ASN A 114 2.51 -24.15 9.14
C ASN A 114 2.72 -25.68 9.28
N GLU A 115 3.61 -26.11 10.18
CA GLU A 115 3.82 -27.54 10.46
C GLU A 115 2.60 -28.19 11.14
N GLN A 116 1.99 -27.50 12.10
CA GLN A 116 0.80 -27.98 12.79
C GLN A 116 -0.41 -28.02 11.84
N LEU A 117 -0.56 -27.00 10.98
CA LEU A 117 -1.62 -26.95 9.97
C LEU A 117 -1.48 -28.12 8.99
N GLN A 118 -0.26 -28.39 8.51
CA GLN A 118 0.00 -29.55 7.66
C GLN A 118 -0.30 -30.87 8.36
N LEU A 119 0.13 -31.03 9.63
CA LEU A 119 -0.18 -32.23 10.41
C LEU A 119 -1.68 -32.42 10.61
N PHE A 120 -2.42 -31.33 10.84
CA PHE A 120 -3.87 -31.36 10.95
C PHE A 120 -4.53 -31.77 9.64
N ILE A 121 -4.20 -31.12 8.53
CA ILE A 121 -4.66 -31.46 7.18
C ILE A 121 -4.42 -32.95 6.88
N MET A 122 -3.23 -33.45 7.21
CA MET A 122 -2.86 -34.86 7.01
C MET A 122 -3.62 -35.84 7.91
N GLN A 123 -3.84 -35.53 9.18
CA GLN A 123 -4.45 -36.46 10.14
C GLN A 123 -5.98 -36.45 10.11
N ALA A 124 -6.56 -35.29 9.82
CA ALA A 124 -8.00 -35.10 9.80
C ALA A 124 -8.62 -35.44 8.42
N ASN A 125 -7.78 -35.76 7.42
CA ASN A 125 -8.22 -36.02 6.04
C ASN A 125 -9.04 -34.82 5.53
N PHE A 126 -8.44 -33.63 5.65
CA PHE A 126 -8.97 -32.38 5.09
C PHE A 126 -8.02 -31.90 4.01
N THR A 127 -7.86 -32.73 2.98
CA THR A 127 -7.00 -32.41 1.85
C THR A 127 -7.59 -31.27 1.01
N GLU A 128 -6.75 -30.62 0.21
CA GLU A 128 -7.18 -29.64 -0.79
C GLU A 128 -8.31 -30.18 -1.69
N GLU A 129 -8.19 -31.44 -2.14
CA GLU A 129 -9.21 -32.10 -2.97
C GLU A 129 -10.56 -32.20 -2.24
N GLU A 130 -10.56 -32.58 -0.96
CA GLU A 130 -11.80 -32.71 -0.17
C GLU A 130 -12.44 -31.36 0.15
N ILE A 131 -11.65 -30.35 0.49
CA ILE A 131 -12.15 -28.99 0.76
C ILE A 131 -12.75 -28.42 -0.53
N ASN A 132 -12.04 -28.50 -1.65
CA ASN A 132 -12.52 -27.94 -2.92
C ASN A 132 -13.67 -28.77 -3.54
N GLU A 133 -13.78 -30.08 -3.26
CA GLU A 133 -14.96 -30.86 -3.67
C GLU A 133 -16.22 -30.46 -2.86
N GLN A 134 -16.05 -30.18 -1.57
CA GLN A 134 -17.16 -29.81 -0.69
C GLN A 134 -17.58 -28.34 -0.83
N TYR A 135 -16.61 -27.46 -1.11
CA TYR A 135 -16.77 -26.01 -1.26
C TYR A 135 -16.16 -25.57 -2.61
N PRO A 136 -16.85 -25.84 -3.74
CA PRO A 136 -16.29 -25.76 -5.09
C PRO A 136 -16.23 -24.33 -5.65
N ASN A 137 -16.14 -23.34 -4.78
CA ASN A 137 -16.09 -21.93 -5.16
C ASN A 137 -14.66 -21.54 -5.55
N GLU A 138 -14.58 -20.66 -6.55
CA GLU A 138 -13.35 -20.01 -6.99
C GLU A 138 -13.55 -18.50 -6.88
N TYR A 139 -12.57 -17.82 -6.30
CA TYR A 139 -12.67 -16.41 -5.96
C TYR A 139 -11.68 -15.61 -6.79
N GLU A 140 -12.19 -14.65 -7.57
CA GLU A 140 -11.33 -13.68 -8.25
C GLU A 140 -10.79 -12.67 -7.24
N VAL A 141 -9.46 -12.60 -7.14
CA VAL A 141 -8.77 -11.70 -6.21
C VAL A 141 -7.65 -10.92 -6.88
N TRP A 142 -7.29 -9.80 -6.28
CA TRP A 142 -5.95 -9.25 -6.44
C TRP A 142 -5.05 -9.87 -5.39
N SER A 143 -4.08 -10.69 -5.81
CA SER A 143 -3.03 -11.20 -4.92
C SER A 143 -1.97 -10.13 -4.75
N VAL A 144 -1.87 -9.58 -3.54
CA VAL A 144 -0.90 -8.56 -3.18
C VAL A 144 0.27 -9.23 -2.47
N LEU A 145 1.47 -9.14 -3.05
CA LEU A 145 2.71 -9.59 -2.40
C LEU A 145 3.26 -8.47 -1.52
N LEU A 146 3.21 -8.63 -0.21
CA LEU A 146 3.75 -7.70 0.77
C LEU A 146 5.09 -8.19 1.33
N ALA A 147 5.90 -7.22 1.75
CA ALA A 147 6.99 -7.43 2.70
C ALA A 147 6.81 -6.44 3.84
N LYS A 148 6.91 -6.94 5.07
CA LYS A 148 6.66 -6.18 6.30
C LYS A 148 7.94 -6.13 7.14
N TRP A 149 8.05 -5.03 7.88
CA TRP A 149 9.07 -4.82 8.88
C TRP A 149 8.36 -4.36 10.13
N ASP A 150 8.76 -4.90 11.26
CA ASP A 150 8.20 -4.55 12.56
C ASP A 150 8.57 -3.11 12.95
N PHE A 151 7.87 -2.58 13.95
CA PHE A 151 8.27 -1.30 14.52
C PHE A 151 9.65 -1.39 15.18
N THR A 152 10.50 -0.41 14.90
CA THR A 152 11.81 -0.27 15.55
C THR A 152 12.22 1.19 15.68
N THR A 153 12.91 1.52 16.77
CA THR A 153 13.59 2.80 17.00
C THR A 153 14.98 2.84 16.36
N GLU A 154 15.48 1.70 15.88
CA GLU A 154 16.73 1.60 15.14
C GLU A 154 16.54 1.90 13.64
N GLU A 155 17.62 1.81 12.86
CA GLU A 155 17.53 1.96 11.40
C GLU A 155 16.88 0.71 10.81
N ILE A 156 15.77 0.89 10.08
CA ILE A 156 15.05 -0.21 9.43
C ILE A 156 16.00 -0.98 8.49
N GLU A 157 16.11 -2.29 8.71
CA GLU A 157 17.00 -3.16 7.93
C GLU A 157 16.61 -3.27 6.45
N GLU A 158 17.56 -3.76 5.63
CA GLU A 158 17.33 -3.94 4.19
C GLU A 158 16.37 -5.09 3.90
N ASP A 159 16.52 -6.21 4.60
CA ASP A 159 15.69 -7.41 4.48
C ASP A 159 14.49 -7.32 5.44
N SER A 160 13.34 -7.87 5.05
CA SER A 160 12.13 -7.89 5.88
C SER A 160 12.26 -8.81 7.07
N ASP A 161 11.61 -8.44 8.17
CA ASP A 161 11.52 -9.25 9.39
C ASP A 161 10.68 -10.51 9.12
N GLU A 162 9.65 -10.35 8.30
CA GLU A 162 8.73 -11.41 7.91
C GLU A 162 8.98 -11.92 6.48
N PRO A 163 8.63 -13.19 6.19
CA PRO A 163 8.61 -13.69 4.82
C PRO A 163 7.65 -12.88 3.95
N ASP A 164 7.90 -12.85 2.64
CA ASP A 164 6.96 -12.20 1.72
C ASP A 164 5.61 -12.95 1.74
N GLU A 165 4.51 -12.21 1.92
CA GLU A 165 3.16 -12.77 2.09
C GLU A 165 2.25 -12.38 0.94
N TYR A 166 1.38 -13.30 0.52
CA TYR A 166 0.33 -13.03 -0.46
C TYR A 166 -0.99 -12.78 0.26
N ILE A 167 -1.47 -11.55 0.20
CA ILE A 167 -2.77 -11.16 0.74
C ILE A 167 -3.81 -11.14 -0.38
N PRO A 168 -4.90 -11.92 -0.29
CA PRO A 168 -5.99 -11.85 -1.23
C PRO A 168 -6.87 -10.62 -0.94
N VAL A 169 -7.01 -9.74 -1.94
CA VAL A 169 -8.01 -8.65 -1.90
C VAL A 169 -9.14 -9.02 -2.85
N PHE A 170 -10.35 -9.21 -2.33
CA PHE A 170 -11.50 -9.66 -3.11
C PHE A 170 -11.93 -8.60 -4.12
N LYS A 171 -12.18 -9.02 -5.36
CA LYS A 171 -12.72 -8.13 -6.39
C LYS A 171 -14.21 -7.84 -6.18
N ASP A 172 -14.89 -8.76 -5.51
CA ASP A 172 -16.31 -8.73 -5.19
C ASP A 172 -16.48 -8.91 -3.67
N PRO A 173 -16.94 -7.89 -2.93
CA PRO A 173 -17.14 -7.98 -1.48
C PRO A 173 -18.09 -9.10 -1.05
N GLU A 174 -19.08 -9.48 -1.87
CA GLU A 174 -20.02 -10.58 -1.54
C GLU A 174 -19.29 -11.91 -1.30
N ASN A 175 -18.16 -12.14 -1.99
CA ASN A 175 -17.34 -13.34 -1.82
C ASN A 175 -16.74 -13.47 -0.41
N ILE A 176 -16.58 -12.36 0.32
CA ILE A 176 -16.04 -12.37 1.68
C ILE A 176 -17.04 -12.97 2.66
N LEU A 177 -18.34 -12.71 2.48
CA LEU A 177 -19.38 -13.34 3.27
C LEU A 177 -19.45 -14.85 3.00
N GLU A 178 -19.31 -15.24 1.73
CA GLU A 178 -19.32 -16.65 1.32
C GLU A 178 -18.16 -17.43 1.98
N ILE A 179 -16.93 -16.92 1.89
CA ILE A 179 -15.78 -17.59 2.49
C ILE A 179 -15.88 -17.66 4.02
N LEU A 180 -16.42 -16.62 4.68
CA LEU A 180 -16.65 -16.64 6.12
C LEU A 180 -17.68 -17.71 6.51
N GLY A 181 -18.75 -17.84 5.72
CA GLY A 181 -19.77 -18.88 5.90
C GLY A 181 -19.18 -20.28 5.75
N ASP A 182 -18.43 -20.51 4.68
CA ASP A 182 -17.76 -21.78 4.39
C ASP A 182 -16.74 -22.14 5.48
N TYR A 183 -15.93 -21.17 5.92
CA TYR A 183 -14.96 -21.32 7.01
C TYR A 183 -15.66 -21.76 8.30
N ASN A 184 -16.71 -21.06 8.71
CA ASN A 184 -17.43 -21.37 9.95
C ASN A 184 -18.16 -22.72 9.88
N GLU A 185 -18.72 -23.10 8.72
CA GLU A 185 -19.30 -24.43 8.53
C GLU A 185 -18.22 -25.52 8.62
N TRP A 186 -17.08 -25.30 7.97
CA TRP A 186 -15.96 -26.22 8.00
C TRP A 186 -15.41 -26.40 9.42
N LEU A 187 -15.28 -25.31 10.18
CA LEU A 187 -14.86 -25.34 11.59
C LEU A 187 -15.75 -26.21 12.47
N ALA A 188 -17.07 -26.22 12.23
CA ALA A 188 -17.99 -27.07 12.97
C ALA A 188 -17.66 -28.57 12.82
N LYS A 189 -17.01 -28.96 11.71
CA LYS A 189 -16.55 -30.33 11.42
C LYS A 189 -15.10 -30.55 11.90
N ALA A 190 -14.23 -29.55 11.71
CA ALA A 190 -12.81 -29.61 12.03
C ALA A 190 -12.52 -29.54 13.54
N ASN A 191 -13.12 -28.58 14.27
CA ASN A 191 -12.83 -28.33 15.68
C ASN A 191 -13.01 -29.56 16.60
N PRO A 192 -14.04 -30.42 16.43
CA PRO A 192 -14.13 -31.67 17.18
C PRO A 192 -12.91 -32.59 17.01
N VAL A 193 -12.34 -32.64 15.80
CA VAL A 193 -11.14 -33.45 15.49
C VAL A 193 -9.90 -32.81 16.13
N ILE A 194 -9.75 -31.49 16.00
CA ILE A 194 -8.66 -30.71 16.61
C ILE A 194 -8.63 -30.93 18.13
N MET A 195 -9.78 -30.83 18.79
CA MET A 195 -9.89 -31.08 20.23
C MET A 195 -9.58 -32.54 20.60
N MET A 196 -9.95 -33.52 19.76
CA MET A 196 -9.57 -34.92 19.98
C MET A 196 -8.05 -35.16 19.86
N MET A 197 -7.35 -34.32 19.10
CA MET A 197 -5.89 -34.31 18.99
C MET A 197 -5.20 -33.56 20.14
N GLY A 198 -5.97 -32.93 21.04
CA GLY A 198 -5.44 -32.16 22.18
C GLY A 198 -4.91 -30.78 21.80
N LEU A 199 -5.36 -30.24 20.67
CA LEU A 199 -5.06 -28.88 20.21
C LEU A 199 -6.23 -27.96 20.54
N ASP A 200 -5.96 -26.66 20.63
CA ASP A 200 -6.99 -25.64 20.84
C ASP A 200 -7.83 -25.48 19.55
N PRO A 201 -9.18 -25.39 19.67
CA PRO A 201 -10.04 -25.23 18.51
C PRO A 201 -9.85 -23.85 17.88
N PHE A 202 -10.01 -23.76 16.56
CA PHE A 202 -10.03 -22.48 15.88
C PHE A 202 -11.27 -21.66 16.26
N PRO A 203 -11.14 -20.32 16.35
CA PRO A 203 -12.26 -19.46 16.68
C PRO A 203 -13.28 -19.42 15.55
N VAL A 204 -14.57 -19.48 15.90
CA VAL A 204 -15.64 -19.10 14.97
C VAL A 204 -15.59 -17.59 14.82
N MET A 205 -15.52 -17.09 13.59
CA MET A 205 -15.39 -15.67 13.30
C MET A 205 -16.74 -15.03 12.97
N SER A 206 -16.98 -13.82 13.47
CA SER A 206 -18.00 -12.91 12.93
C SER A 206 -17.43 -12.12 11.75
N GLY A 207 -18.29 -11.43 11.00
CA GLY A 207 -17.82 -10.51 9.96
C GLY A 207 -16.99 -9.37 10.51
N GLU A 208 -17.38 -8.82 11.68
CA GLU A 208 -16.59 -7.82 12.40
C GLU A 208 -15.19 -8.30 12.76
N GLU A 209 -15.06 -9.54 13.24
CA GLU A 209 -13.75 -10.10 13.59
C GLU A 209 -12.91 -10.34 12.35
N LEU A 210 -13.48 -10.90 11.28
CA LEU A 210 -12.76 -11.07 10.01
C LEU A 210 -12.28 -9.71 9.46
N MET A 211 -13.14 -8.70 9.44
CA MET A 211 -12.78 -7.36 8.99
C MET A 211 -11.68 -6.76 9.85
N TRP A 212 -11.73 -6.95 11.17
CA TRP A 212 -10.67 -6.52 12.08
C TRP A 212 -9.33 -7.18 11.78
N GLN A 213 -9.32 -8.50 11.54
CA GLN A 213 -8.09 -9.22 11.18
C GLN A 213 -7.52 -8.74 9.84
N LEU A 214 -8.37 -8.52 8.83
CA LEU A 214 -7.93 -7.95 7.54
C LEU A 214 -7.30 -6.56 7.71
N LEU A 215 -7.82 -5.74 8.62
CA LEU A 215 -7.26 -4.43 8.95
C LEU A 215 -5.92 -4.56 9.68
N LEU A 216 -5.80 -5.42 10.68
CA LEU A 216 -4.52 -5.64 11.38
C LEU A 216 -3.42 -6.12 10.42
N GLU A 217 -3.80 -6.99 9.50
CA GLU A 217 -2.91 -7.53 8.45
C GLU A 217 -2.45 -6.48 7.43
N GLY A 218 -3.02 -5.26 7.49
CA GLY A 218 -2.69 -4.18 6.57
C GLY A 218 -3.23 -4.42 5.16
N THR A 219 -4.35 -5.16 5.04
CA THR A 219 -4.97 -5.48 3.75
C THR A 219 -5.28 -4.20 2.97
N PRO A 220 -4.74 -4.05 1.74
CA PRO A 220 -5.03 -2.87 0.93
C PRO A 220 -6.50 -2.79 0.50
N ILE A 221 -7.06 -1.59 0.50
CA ILE A 221 -8.44 -1.32 0.11
C ILE A 221 -8.52 -0.85 -1.36
N PRO A 222 -9.32 -1.50 -2.21
CA PRO A 222 -9.56 -1.07 -3.59
C PRO A 222 -10.28 0.28 -3.70
N SER A 223 -10.02 1.01 -4.79
CA SER A 223 -10.73 2.25 -5.11
C SER A 223 -11.99 1.97 -5.94
N PRO A 224 -13.11 2.72 -5.78
CA PRO A 224 -13.34 3.81 -4.82
C PRO A 224 -13.43 3.30 -3.37
N PHE A 225 -12.62 3.88 -2.47
CA PHE A 225 -12.46 3.36 -1.10
C PHE A 225 -13.76 3.39 -0.31
N GLU A 226 -14.50 4.51 -0.37
CA GLU A 226 -15.77 4.67 0.35
C GLU A 226 -16.79 3.61 -0.07
N ASP A 227 -16.93 3.37 -1.38
CA ASP A 227 -17.89 2.40 -1.92
C ASP A 227 -17.47 0.97 -1.52
N TYR A 228 -16.18 0.62 -1.69
CA TYR A 228 -15.69 -0.71 -1.32
C TYR A 228 -15.81 -1.00 0.18
N LEU A 229 -15.44 -0.04 1.03
CA LEU A 229 -15.56 -0.18 2.49
C LEU A 229 -17.02 -0.28 2.93
N LYS A 230 -17.95 0.42 2.29
CA LYS A 230 -19.38 0.30 2.57
C LYS A 230 -19.90 -1.08 2.19
N ASP A 231 -19.59 -1.54 0.97
CA ASP A 231 -20.04 -2.83 0.51
C ASP A 231 -19.51 -3.97 1.40
N ILE A 232 -18.21 -3.97 1.74
CA ILE A 232 -17.64 -5.03 2.60
C ILE A 232 -18.21 -4.99 4.02
N THR A 233 -18.42 -3.81 4.60
CA THR A 233 -18.99 -3.69 5.97
C THR A 233 -20.46 -4.07 6.01
N GLU A 234 -21.23 -3.75 4.96
CA GLU A 234 -22.64 -4.16 4.83
C GLU A 234 -22.77 -5.67 4.61
N GLU A 235 -21.97 -6.25 3.71
CA GLU A 235 -21.98 -7.70 3.45
C GLU A 235 -21.55 -8.52 4.68
N LEU A 236 -20.61 -8.01 5.48
CA LEU A 236 -20.15 -8.66 6.70
C LEU A 236 -21.03 -8.39 7.95
N ASP A 237 -22.10 -7.60 7.81
CA ASP A 237 -22.99 -7.21 8.93
C ASP A 237 -22.19 -6.56 10.09
N CYS A 238 -21.28 -5.65 9.75
CA CYS A 238 -20.40 -4.96 10.71
C CYS A 238 -21.09 -3.77 11.39
N ASP A 239 -21.92 -4.04 12.40
CA ASP A 239 -22.70 -3.03 13.13
C ASP A 239 -21.84 -1.98 13.85
N CYS A 240 -20.61 -2.33 14.25
CA CYS A 240 -19.69 -1.42 14.96
C CYS A 240 -18.80 -0.56 14.05
N MET A 241 -19.01 -0.60 12.73
CA MET A 241 -18.15 0.09 11.77
C MET A 241 -18.92 1.16 10.98
N GLU A 242 -18.33 2.35 10.85
CA GLU A 242 -18.85 3.45 10.05
C GLU A 242 -17.81 3.90 9.02
N VAL A 243 -18.27 4.21 7.79
CA VAL A 243 -17.40 4.63 6.69
C VAL A 243 -17.64 6.10 6.36
N GLU A 244 -16.60 6.92 6.55
CA GLU A 244 -16.58 8.34 6.19
C GLU A 244 -15.49 8.63 5.15
N GLY A 245 -15.87 8.64 3.87
CA GLY A 245 -14.92 8.88 2.78
C GLY A 245 -13.86 7.79 2.67
N ASN A 246 -12.60 8.13 2.92
CA ASN A 246 -11.49 7.17 2.98
C ASN A 246 -11.15 6.73 4.42
N THR A 247 -12.01 7.00 5.39
CA THR A 247 -11.80 6.62 6.79
C THR A 247 -12.81 5.57 7.21
N LEU A 248 -12.32 4.51 7.86
CA LEU A 248 -13.12 3.53 8.58
C LEU A 248 -13.04 3.84 10.07
N ILE A 249 -14.20 4.02 10.71
CA ILE A 249 -14.35 4.27 12.13
C ILE A 249 -14.88 2.99 12.76
N VAL A 250 -14.17 2.45 13.74
CA VAL A 250 -14.49 1.17 14.39
C VAL A 250 -14.71 1.41 15.88
N GLU A 251 -15.90 1.11 16.36
CA GLU A 251 -16.26 1.16 17.77
C GLU A 251 -15.93 -0.18 18.43
N ARG A 252 -15.16 -0.16 19.53
CA ARG A 252 -14.76 -1.36 20.27
C ARG A 252 -15.01 -1.20 21.76
N THR A 253 -15.07 -2.32 22.45
CA THR A 253 -15.24 -2.36 23.90
C THR A 253 -14.07 -3.11 24.53
N GLY A 254 -13.29 -2.40 25.34
CA GLY A 254 -12.23 -2.95 26.18
C GLY A 254 -12.65 -2.92 27.65
N LYS A 255 -11.84 -2.29 28.51
CA LYS A 255 -12.28 -1.88 29.85
C LYS A 255 -13.30 -0.75 29.78
N GLU A 256 -13.10 0.17 28.85
CA GLU A 256 -14.02 1.25 28.46
C GLU A 256 -14.30 1.13 26.96
N ASN A 257 -15.30 1.87 26.47
CA ASN A 257 -15.53 1.98 25.03
C ASN A 257 -14.45 2.85 24.41
N TYR A 258 -14.04 2.52 23.19
CA TYR A 258 -13.01 3.24 22.48
C TYR A 258 -13.22 3.14 20.97
N THR A 259 -12.70 4.13 20.25
CA THR A 259 -12.87 4.25 18.81
C THR A 259 -11.51 4.08 18.14
N ILE A 260 -11.47 3.34 17.04
CA ILE A 260 -10.31 3.23 16.16
C ILE A 260 -10.67 3.87 14.83
N GLU A 261 -9.93 4.89 14.42
CA GLU A 261 -10.08 5.52 13.11
C GLU A 261 -8.92 5.14 12.21
N ILE A 262 -9.22 4.56 11.06
CA ILE A 262 -8.24 4.12 10.06
C ILE A 262 -8.50 4.91 8.78
N GLU A 263 -7.68 5.92 8.51
CA GLU A 263 -7.71 6.67 7.25
C GLU A 263 -6.81 5.98 6.23
N PHE A 264 -7.33 5.66 5.05
CA PHE A 264 -6.56 5.04 3.95
C PHE A 264 -5.96 6.10 3.01
N ASN A 265 -4.72 5.90 2.58
CA ASN A 265 -4.05 6.80 1.63
C ASN A 265 -4.56 6.62 0.19
N ASP A 266 -4.01 7.39 -0.76
CA ASP A 266 -4.45 7.39 -2.16
C ASP A 266 -4.20 6.07 -2.93
N ARG A 267 -3.45 5.14 -2.31
CA ARG A 267 -3.20 3.77 -2.79
C ARG A 267 -4.04 2.70 -2.11
N GLY A 268 -4.81 3.06 -1.08
CA GLY A 268 -5.61 2.11 -0.31
C GLY A 268 -4.83 1.40 0.80
N LEU A 269 -3.58 1.81 1.08
CA LEU A 269 -2.89 1.38 2.29
C LEU A 269 -3.32 2.23 3.48
N GLN A 270 -3.16 1.70 4.69
CA GLN A 270 -3.40 2.46 5.91
C GLN A 270 -2.50 3.71 5.94
N GLY A 271 -3.15 4.85 6.12
CA GLY A 271 -2.58 6.18 6.10
C GLY A 271 -2.31 6.69 7.51
N ILE A 272 -3.38 6.76 8.30
CA ILE A 272 -3.38 7.17 9.71
C ILE A 272 -4.19 6.14 10.49
N ILE A 273 -3.70 5.73 11.64
CA ILE A 273 -4.45 4.91 12.60
C ILE A 273 -4.48 5.67 13.91
N GLU A 274 -5.66 6.01 14.40
CA GLU A 274 -5.87 6.67 15.69
C GLU A 274 -6.72 5.79 16.59
N VAL A 275 -6.29 5.62 17.83
CA VAL A 275 -7.10 5.03 18.89
C VAL A 275 -7.48 6.13 19.86
N LYS A 276 -8.77 6.25 20.14
CA LYS A 276 -9.36 7.29 20.98
C LYS A 276 -10.14 6.67 22.13
N ASP A 277 -10.01 7.25 23.32
CA ASP A 277 -10.85 6.89 24.47
C ASP A 277 -12.30 7.39 24.30
N GLU A 278 -13.17 7.05 25.26
CA GLU A 278 -14.59 7.46 25.27
C GLU A 278 -14.81 8.99 25.29
N ASN A 279 -13.76 9.80 25.48
CA ASN A 279 -13.80 11.25 25.49
C ASN A 279 -13.14 11.87 24.23
N ASP A 280 -12.96 11.10 23.17
CA ASP A 280 -12.28 11.46 21.92
C ASP A 280 -10.80 11.86 22.10
N LYS A 281 -10.18 11.49 23.23
CA LYS A 281 -8.77 11.77 23.45
C LYS A 281 -7.95 10.65 22.80
N ILE A 282 -7.01 11.05 21.94
CA ILE A 282 -6.07 10.13 21.30
C ILE A 282 -5.15 9.53 22.36
N ILE A 283 -5.04 8.22 22.34
CA ILE A 283 -4.18 7.43 23.22
C ILE A 283 -3.11 6.67 22.45
N TYR A 284 -3.31 6.49 21.15
CA TYR A 284 -2.35 5.88 20.22
C TYR A 284 -2.52 6.47 18.82
N ARG A 285 -1.42 6.81 18.14
CA ARG A 285 -1.45 7.32 16.77
C ARG A 285 -0.28 6.82 15.95
N ILE A 286 -0.58 6.16 14.84
CA ILE A 286 0.36 5.88 13.76
C ILE A 286 0.06 6.80 12.59
N THR A 287 1.11 7.38 12.00
CA THR A 287 1.03 8.10 10.73
C THR A 287 1.96 7.49 9.70
N SER A 288 1.53 7.48 8.44
CA SER A 288 2.34 6.96 7.35
C SER A 288 2.90 8.06 6.45
N SER A 289 4.01 7.74 5.80
CA SER A 289 4.62 8.58 4.78
C SER A 289 5.05 7.75 3.57
N ASP A 290 4.76 8.27 2.40
CA ASP A 290 4.98 7.57 1.14
C ASP A 290 6.29 7.99 0.45
N THR A 291 7.14 7.00 0.18
CA THR A 291 8.48 7.23 -0.42
C THR A 291 8.44 7.45 -1.93
N VAL A 292 7.33 7.15 -2.62
CA VAL A 292 7.19 7.26 -4.08
C VAL A 292 7.41 8.69 -4.58
N THR A 293 7.18 9.70 -3.74
CA THR A 293 7.42 11.11 -4.10
C THR A 293 8.92 11.43 -4.24
N VAL A 294 9.80 10.70 -3.54
CA VAL A 294 11.24 11.01 -3.45
C VAL A 294 11.95 10.90 -4.82
N PRO A 295 11.79 9.83 -5.62
CA PRO A 295 12.34 9.77 -6.98
C PRO A 295 11.88 10.93 -7.88
N PHE A 296 10.59 11.30 -7.83
CA PHE A 296 10.05 12.40 -8.64
C PHE A 296 10.61 13.76 -8.21
N ILE A 297 10.82 13.98 -6.90
CA ILE A 297 11.49 15.18 -6.39
C ILE A 297 12.93 15.24 -6.90
N ILE A 298 13.69 14.16 -6.79
CA ILE A 298 15.08 14.07 -7.27
C ILE A 298 15.14 14.36 -8.78
N LEU A 299 14.23 13.77 -9.56
CA LEU A 299 14.14 13.98 -11.00
C LEU A 299 13.79 15.43 -11.35
N THR A 300 12.84 16.04 -10.64
CA THR A 300 12.43 17.44 -10.82
C THR A 300 13.58 18.40 -10.52
N ILE A 301 14.30 18.18 -9.42
CA ILE A 301 15.51 18.94 -9.07
C ILE A 301 16.57 18.79 -10.18
N GLY A 302 16.77 17.58 -10.68
CA GLY A 302 17.69 17.30 -11.80
C GLY A 302 17.35 18.07 -13.07
N ILE A 303 16.06 18.16 -13.43
CA ILE A 303 15.58 18.94 -14.58
C ILE A 303 15.85 20.44 -14.37
N ILE A 304 15.52 20.99 -13.19
CA ILE A 304 15.72 22.40 -12.87
C ILE A 304 17.21 22.78 -13.00
N ILE A 305 18.11 21.96 -12.43
CA ILE A 305 19.57 22.18 -12.51
C ILE A 305 20.04 22.15 -13.97
N THR A 306 19.52 21.23 -14.78
CA THR A 306 19.88 21.11 -16.19
C THR A 306 19.44 22.34 -16.98
N VAL A 307 18.20 22.79 -16.80
CA VAL A 307 17.65 23.99 -17.46
C VAL A 307 18.43 25.25 -17.06
N ALA A 308 18.74 25.40 -15.77
CA ALA A 308 19.55 26.50 -15.27
C ALA A 308 20.95 26.51 -15.91
N THR A 309 21.59 25.35 -15.98
CA THR A 309 22.94 25.19 -16.56
C THR A 309 22.95 25.55 -18.05
N VAL A 310 21.98 25.05 -18.83
CA VAL A 310 21.84 25.37 -20.26
C VAL A 310 21.59 26.86 -20.45
N SER A 311 20.71 27.46 -19.64
CA SER A 311 20.39 28.89 -19.70
C SER A 311 21.62 29.77 -19.43
N ILE A 312 22.43 29.41 -18.43
CA ILE A 312 23.71 30.08 -18.12
C ILE A 312 24.69 29.95 -19.28
N ILE A 313 24.81 28.76 -19.89
CA ILE A 313 25.71 28.54 -21.05
C ILE A 313 25.28 29.38 -22.25
N VAL A 314 23.97 29.40 -22.56
CA VAL A 314 23.41 30.20 -23.66
C VAL A 314 23.62 31.70 -23.40
N TRP A 315 23.35 32.17 -22.18
CA TRP A 315 23.56 33.56 -21.80
C TRP A 315 25.03 33.97 -21.91
N LYS A 316 25.97 33.15 -21.40
CA LYS A 316 27.41 33.40 -21.53
C LYS A 316 27.84 33.44 -23.00
N LYS A 317 27.34 32.54 -23.85
CA LYS A 317 27.61 32.54 -25.30
C LYS A 317 27.05 33.79 -25.99
N LYS A 318 25.85 34.24 -25.62
CA LYS A 318 25.23 35.46 -26.17
C LYS A 318 26.04 36.69 -25.77
N LYS A 319 26.39 36.83 -24.49
CA LYS A 319 27.21 37.92 -23.97
C LYS A 319 28.59 37.97 -24.64
N LYS A 320 29.23 36.82 -24.85
CA LYS A 320 30.51 36.74 -25.59
C LYS A 320 30.36 37.27 -27.02
N LYS A 321 29.34 36.81 -27.77
CA LYS A 321 29.07 37.32 -29.12
C LYS A 321 28.81 38.83 -29.15
N GLU A 322 28.10 39.37 -28.16
CA GLU A 322 27.84 40.81 -28.06
C GLU A 322 29.13 41.61 -27.81
N MET A 323 30.04 41.09 -26.97
CA MET A 323 31.36 41.69 -26.75
C MET A 323 32.22 41.63 -28.02
N ASP A 324 32.29 40.47 -28.67
CA ASP A 324 33.05 40.29 -29.92
C ASP A 324 32.54 41.24 -31.01
N LEU A 325 31.20 41.42 -31.14
CA LEU A 325 30.59 42.34 -32.09
C LEU A 325 30.90 43.81 -31.77
N LYS A 326 30.92 44.19 -30.49
CA LYS A 326 31.29 45.55 -30.06
C LYS A 326 32.76 45.85 -30.35
N GLN A 327 33.67 44.90 -30.14
CA GLN A 327 35.08 45.04 -30.47
C GLN A 327 35.31 45.21 -31.97
N LEU A 328 34.61 44.41 -32.80
CA LEU A 328 34.70 44.50 -34.26
C LEU A 328 34.27 45.89 -34.77
N LYS A 329 33.14 46.40 -34.29
CA LYS A 329 32.64 47.75 -34.65
C LYS A 329 33.59 48.87 -34.20
N ALA A 330 34.26 48.71 -33.06
CA ALA A 330 35.22 49.69 -32.57
C ALA A 330 36.49 49.73 -33.42
N ALA A 331 36.97 48.57 -33.88
CA ALA A 331 38.11 48.45 -34.78
C ALA A 331 37.83 49.10 -36.15
N ASP A 332 36.68 48.81 -36.76
CA ASP A 332 36.27 49.41 -38.04
C ASP A 332 36.19 50.95 -37.96
N LEU A 333 35.71 51.48 -36.83
CA LEU A 333 35.59 52.94 -36.62
C LEU A 333 36.96 53.61 -36.46
N GLN A 334 37.92 52.95 -35.82
CA GLN A 334 39.30 53.46 -35.70
C GLN A 334 40.01 53.45 -37.07
N GLU A 335 39.82 52.41 -37.88
CA GLU A 335 40.39 52.36 -39.22
C GLU A 335 39.84 53.49 -40.12
N LEU A 336 38.53 53.74 -40.09
CA LEU A 336 37.90 54.84 -40.82
C LEU A 336 38.44 56.21 -40.39
N LYS A 337 38.68 56.42 -39.09
CA LYS A 337 39.27 57.68 -38.58
C LYS A 337 40.73 57.87 -38.94
N SER A 338 41.47 56.81 -39.25
CA SER A 338 42.88 56.89 -39.65
C SER A 338 43.07 57.18 -41.14
N LYS A 339 42.02 56.93 -41.95
CA LYS A 339 42.02 57.13 -43.42
C LYS A 339 41.39 58.46 -43.86
N ALA A 340 40.67 59.13 -42.97
CA ALA A 340 40.17 60.49 -43.14
C ALA A 340 41.18 61.48 -42.55
#